data_AF-A0A938PFK1-F1
#
_entry.id   AF-A0A938PFK1-F1
#
_cell.length_a   1.000
_cell.length_b   1.000
_cell.length_c   1.000
_cell.angle_alpha   90.00
_cell.angle_beta   90.00
_cell.angle_gamma   90.00
#
_symmetry.space_group_name_H-M   'P 1'
#
loop_
_entity.id
_entity.type
_entity.pdbx_description
1 polymer ?
#
loop_
_entity_poly.entity_id
_entity_poly.type
_entity_poly.pdbx_seq_one_letter_code
_entity_poly.pdbx_strand_id
1 'polypeptide(L)'
;MNDKIFPALQKWTTTLYVKITVTMDLDSTVLERYGEQEGSRKGYNPKKPWRASHRPIIAFISELKIVANRWLCPGDTSLSNNVVKFLEETLLLLGNMLVGLIRADSGFFNEKCLNFFES
;
A
#
# COMPACT_ATOMS: atom_id res chain seq x y z
N MET A 1 0.41 15.36 8.03
CA MET A 1 -1.07 15.54 8.06
C MET A 1 -1.80 14.32 7.51
N ASN A 2 -1.40 13.77 6.36
CA ASN A 2 -1.98 12.54 5.79
C ASN A 2 -1.89 11.33 6.73
N ASP A 3 -0.78 11.14 7.44
CA ASP A 3 -0.53 9.95 8.28
C ASP A 3 -1.37 9.90 9.56
N LYS A 4 -2.12 10.96 9.87
CA LYS A 4 -3.03 10.99 11.03
C LYS A 4 -4.49 10.90 10.60
N ILE A 5 -4.86 11.63 9.55
CA ILE A 5 -6.25 11.73 9.09
C ILE A 5 -6.69 10.43 8.41
N PHE A 6 -5.87 9.90 7.51
CA PHE A 6 -6.27 8.74 6.72
C PHE A 6 -6.42 7.47 7.58
N PRO A 7 -5.49 7.13 8.48
CA PRO A 7 -5.69 6.01 9.42
C PRO A 7 -6.92 6.16 10.31
N ALA A 8 -7.22 7.37 10.80
CA ALA A 8 -8.39 7.62 11.63
C ALA A 8 -9.70 7.43 10.84
N LEU A 9 -9.77 8.00 9.64
CA LEU A 9 -10.91 7.82 8.74
C LEU A 9 -11.11 6.35 8.38
N GLN A 10 -10.02 5.63 8.11
CA GLN A 10 -10.09 4.23 7.74
C GLN A 10 -10.57 3.36 8.89
N LYS A 11 -10.04 3.58 10.11
CA LYS A 11 -10.51 2.89 11.31
C LYS A 11 -12.00 3.12 11.54
N TRP A 12 -12.48 4.36 11.40
CA TRP A 12 -13.90 4.65 11.48
C TRP A 12 -14.70 3.96 10.35
N THR A 13 -14.15 3.92 9.14
CA THR A 13 -14.82 3.26 8.01
C THR A 13 -14.96 1.76 8.24
N THR A 14 -13.95 1.10 8.82
CA THR A 14 -13.99 -0.34 9.08
C THR A 14 -14.95 -0.72 10.21
N THR A 15 -15.27 0.18 11.14
CA THR A 15 -16.33 -0.08 12.14
C THR A 15 -17.74 -0.11 11.55
N LEU A 16 -17.94 0.44 10.35
CA LEU A 16 -19.23 0.40 9.66
C LEU A 16 -19.55 -0.98 9.06
N TYR A 17 -18.58 -1.88 9.00
CA TYR A 17 -18.73 -3.21 8.42
C TYR A 17 -18.70 -4.29 9.51
N VAL A 18 -19.54 -5.30 9.35
CA VAL A 18 -19.56 -6.50 10.21
C VAL A 18 -18.32 -7.35 9.94
N LYS A 19 -18.00 -8.31 10.83
CA LYS A 19 -16.96 -9.33 10.59
C LYS A 19 -17.24 -10.06 9.27
N ILE A 20 -16.48 -9.71 8.24
CA ILE A 20 -16.52 -10.30 6.90
C ILE A 20 -15.15 -10.83 6.52
N THR A 21 -15.13 -11.83 5.65
CA THR A 21 -13.90 -12.29 5.00
C THR A 21 -13.74 -11.55 3.68
N VAL A 22 -12.53 -11.04 3.41
CA VAL A 22 -12.24 -10.18 2.27
C VAL A 22 -10.99 -10.61 1.51
N THR A 23 -10.92 -10.16 0.27
CA THR A 23 -9.75 -10.25 -0.60
C THR A 23 -9.00 -8.93 -0.61
N MET A 24 -7.72 -8.98 -0.22
CA MET A 24 -6.83 -7.83 -0.24
C MET A 24 -6.00 -7.82 -1.53
N ASP A 25 -6.11 -6.74 -2.31
CA ASP A 25 -5.25 -6.50 -3.47
C ASP A 25 -4.13 -5.54 -3.13
N LEU A 26 -2.90 -5.92 -3.46
CA LEU A 26 -1.72 -5.10 -3.29
C LEU A 26 -1.21 -4.64 -4.65
N ASP A 27 -1.07 -3.33 -4.82
CA ASP A 27 -0.53 -2.74 -6.04
C ASP A 27 0.46 -1.62 -5.71
N SER A 28 1.42 -1.42 -6.61
CA SER A 28 2.34 -0.29 -6.56
C SER A 28 2.45 0.36 -7.93
N THR A 29 2.47 1.68 -7.96
CA THR A 29 2.60 2.42 -9.22
C THR A 29 3.66 3.50 -9.11
N VAL A 30 4.15 3.99 -10.25
CA VAL A 30 5.09 5.10 -10.31
C VAL A 30 4.34 6.35 -10.78
N LEU A 31 4.31 7.36 -9.91
CA LEU A 31 3.70 8.65 -10.18
C LEU A 31 4.79 9.68 -10.52
N GLU A 32 4.90 9.99 -11.79
CA GLU A 32 5.78 11.05 -12.32
C GLU A 32 5.41 12.41 -11.75
N ARG A 33 6.40 13.15 -11.26
CA ARG A 33 6.20 14.51 -10.76
C ARG A 33 6.89 15.53 -11.65
N TYR A 34 6.26 16.69 -11.74
CA TYR A 34 6.77 17.87 -12.43
C TYR A 34 7.06 18.95 -11.39
N GLY A 35 8.15 19.69 -11.60
CA GLY A 35 8.65 20.66 -10.63
C GLY A 35 9.26 20.01 -9.38
N GLU A 36 9.30 20.79 -8.30
CA GLU A 36 9.86 20.38 -7.01
C GLU A 36 8.72 20.02 -6.04
N GLN A 37 8.35 18.74 -6.03
CA GLN A 37 7.39 18.23 -5.06
C GLN A 37 8.12 17.60 -3.89
N GLU A 38 7.69 17.94 -2.67
CA GLU A 38 8.21 17.36 -1.44
C GLU A 38 8.15 15.83 -1.51
N GLY A 39 9.20 15.16 -1.03
CA GLY A 39 9.30 13.70 -1.01
C GLY A 39 9.58 13.03 -2.36
N SER A 40 9.52 13.76 -3.49
CA SER A 40 9.82 13.16 -4.80
C SER A 40 11.32 12.93 -4.96
N ARG A 41 11.68 11.79 -5.56
CA ARG A 41 13.07 11.38 -5.81
C ARG A 41 13.19 10.71 -7.17
N LYS A 42 14.39 10.77 -7.76
CA LYS A 42 14.67 10.12 -9.04
C LYS A 42 14.87 8.64 -8.80
N GLY A 43 13.94 7.82 -9.27
CA GLY A 43 14.06 6.37 -9.23
C GLY A 43 13.78 5.73 -10.58
N TYR A 44 13.63 4.40 -10.58
CA TYR A 44 13.30 3.67 -11.79
C TYR A 44 11.91 4.05 -12.30
N ASN A 45 11.86 4.58 -13.52
CA ASN A 45 10.63 4.80 -14.27
C ASN A 45 10.86 4.47 -15.75
N PRO A 46 10.30 3.36 -16.28
CA PRO A 46 10.51 2.94 -17.65
C PRO A 46 9.86 3.89 -18.67
N LYS A 47 8.77 4.59 -18.29
CA LYS A 47 8.05 5.50 -19.18
C LYS A 47 8.75 6.86 -19.31
N LYS A 48 9.35 7.35 -18.23
CA LYS A 48 10.08 8.63 -18.19
C LYS A 48 11.34 8.52 -17.32
N PRO A 49 12.47 8.04 -17.90
CA PRO A 49 13.72 7.91 -17.18
C PRO A 49 14.20 9.22 -16.55
N TRP A 50 14.87 9.13 -15.40
CA TRP A 50 15.51 10.24 -14.68
C TRP A 50 14.61 11.33 -14.11
N ARG A 51 13.29 11.18 -14.23
CA ARG A 51 12.32 12.09 -13.62
C ARG A 51 12.12 11.78 -12.15
N ALA A 52 11.93 12.84 -11.37
CA ALA A 52 11.49 12.69 -9.98
C ALA A 52 10.10 12.08 -9.97
N SER A 53 9.89 11.11 -9.10
CA SER A 53 8.62 10.40 -8.96
C SER A 53 8.33 10.10 -7.50
N HIS A 54 7.08 9.73 -7.27
CA HIS A 54 6.66 9.01 -6.09
C HIS A 54 6.29 7.59 -6.48
N ARG A 55 6.44 6.65 -5.56
CA ARG A 55 6.00 5.27 -5.71
C ARG A 55 4.96 4.96 -4.63
N PRO A 56 3.68 5.26 -4.84
CA PRO A 56 2.64 4.82 -3.92
C PRO A 56 2.54 3.29 -3.87
N ILE A 57 2.29 2.79 -2.67
CA ILE A 57 1.88 1.40 -2.40
C ILE A 57 0.48 1.47 -1.83
N ILE A 58 -0.44 0.67 -2.37
CA ILE A 58 -1.86 0.73 -2.02
C ILE A 58 -2.39 -0.68 -1.76
N ALA A 59 -3.20 -0.81 -0.72
CA ALA A 59 -3.96 -2.01 -0.40
C ALA A 59 -5.45 -1.74 -0.60
N PHE A 60 -6.12 -2.56 -1.40
CA PHE A 60 -7.55 -2.46 -1.69
C PHE A 60 -8.31 -3.64 -1.10
N ILE A 61 -9.58 -3.40 -0.75
CA ILE A 61 -10.52 -4.45 -0.36
C ILE A 61 -11.49 -4.66 -1.51
N SER A 62 -11.37 -5.81 -2.17
CA SER A 62 -12.04 -6.10 -3.44
C SER A 62 -13.55 -6.03 -3.32
N GLU A 63 -14.10 -6.64 -2.28
CA GLU A 63 -15.55 -6.80 -2.06
C GLU A 63 -16.22 -5.45 -1.79
N LEU A 64 -15.49 -4.55 -1.12
CA LEU A 64 -16.00 -3.24 -0.70
C LEU A 64 -15.61 -2.11 -1.67
N LYS A 65 -14.68 -2.36 -2.60
CA LYS A 65 -14.10 -1.36 -3.51
C LYS A 65 -13.53 -0.13 -2.78
N ILE A 66 -12.91 -0.37 -1.62
CA ILE A 66 -12.28 0.69 -0.81
C ILE A 66 -10.77 0.51 -0.76
N VAL A 67 -10.06 1.61 -0.50
CA VAL A 67 -8.63 1.59 -0.17
C VAL A 67 -8.51 1.33 1.33
N ALA A 68 -7.90 0.21 1.72
CA ALA A 68 -7.61 -0.12 3.11
C ALA A 68 -6.42 0.66 3.66
N ASN A 69 -5.34 0.76 2.88
CA ASN A 69 -4.17 1.52 3.30
C ASN A 69 -3.44 2.08 2.07
N ARG A 70 -2.67 3.14 2.28
CA ARG A 70 -1.76 3.68 1.26
C ARG A 70 -0.55 4.32 1.90
N TRP A 71 0.61 4.08 1.31
CA TRP A 71 1.82 4.84 1.60
C TRP A 71 2.28 5.57 0.35
N LEU A 72 2.77 6.79 0.52
CA LEU A 72 3.40 7.56 -0.55
C LEU A 72 4.91 7.50 -0.36
N CYS A 73 5.58 6.59 -1.07
CA CYS A 73 7.04 6.47 -0.97
C CYS A 73 7.75 7.36 -1.99
N PRO A 74 8.98 7.80 -1.71
CA PRO A 74 9.86 8.38 -2.71
C PRO A 74 10.10 7.43 -3.91
N GLY A 75 10.33 7.99 -5.10
CA GLY A 75 10.46 7.21 -6.34
C GLY A 75 11.63 6.24 -6.40
N ASP A 76 12.68 6.49 -5.61
CA ASP A 76 13.90 5.66 -5.45
C ASP A 76 13.76 4.56 -4.39
N THR A 77 12.63 4.48 -3.69
CA THR A 77 12.40 3.45 -2.67
C THR A 77 12.10 2.10 -3.33
N SER A 78 12.83 1.06 -2.92
CA SER A 78 12.49 -0.32 -3.25
C SER A 78 11.33 -0.80 -2.39
N LEU A 79 10.38 -1.50 -3.02
CA LEU A 79 9.18 -2.04 -2.37
C LEU A 79 9.53 -2.95 -1.16
N SER A 80 10.61 -3.72 -1.29
CA SER A 80 10.99 -4.80 -0.38
C SER A 80 11.40 -4.37 1.03
N ASN A 81 11.83 -3.11 1.22
CA ASN A 81 12.36 -2.70 2.53
C ASN A 81 11.29 -2.39 3.56
N ASN A 82 10.10 -1.94 3.15
CA ASN A 82 9.07 -1.48 4.09
C ASN A 82 7.68 -2.08 3.87
N VAL A 83 7.52 -2.96 2.89
CA VAL A 83 6.23 -3.61 2.60
C VAL A 83 5.67 -4.38 3.80
N VAL A 84 6.51 -5.02 4.61
CA VAL A 84 6.06 -5.73 5.82
C VAL A 84 5.39 -4.78 6.81
N LYS A 85 6.02 -3.63 7.10
CA LYS A 85 5.42 -2.60 7.98
C LYS A 85 4.12 -2.06 7.41
N PHE A 86 4.08 -1.83 6.10
CA PHE A 86 2.85 -1.43 5.42
C PHE A 86 1.73 -2.46 5.60
N LEU A 87 2.04 -3.76 5.51
CA LEU A 87 1.07 -4.84 5.71
C LEU A 87 0.61 -4.93 7.16
N GLU A 88 1.53 -4.85 8.13
CA GLU A 88 1.20 -4.79 9.56
C GLU A 88 0.23 -3.64 9.86
N GLU A 89 0.53 -2.43 9.38
CA GLU A 89 -0.37 -1.28 9.51
C GLU A 89 -1.72 -1.52 8.83
N THR A 90 -1.72 -2.14 7.65
CA THR A 90 -2.94 -2.43 6.89
C THR A 90 -3.84 -3.39 7.67
N LEU A 91 -3.29 -4.46 8.24
CA LEU A 91 -4.05 -5.41 9.06
C LEU A 91 -4.63 -4.74 10.31
N LEU A 92 -3.87 -3.84 10.95
CA LEU A 92 -4.36 -3.05 12.08
C LEU A 92 -5.53 -2.12 11.70
N LEU A 93 -5.55 -1.60 10.47
CA LEU A 93 -6.64 -0.74 9.98
C LEU A 93 -7.91 -1.52 9.64
N LEU A 94 -7.77 -2.80 9.24
CA LEU A 94 -8.90 -3.67 8.89
C LEU A 94 -9.78 -4.06 10.08
N GLY A 95 -9.24 -3.97 11.30
CA GLY A 95 -9.99 -4.24 12.52
C GLY A 95 -10.54 -5.67 12.55
N ASN A 96 -11.86 -5.82 12.45
CA ASN A 96 -12.53 -7.12 12.57
C ASN A 96 -12.69 -7.87 11.24
N MET A 97 -12.27 -7.30 10.11
CA MET A 97 -12.30 -7.99 8.83
C MET A 97 -11.21 -9.08 8.79
N LEU A 98 -11.54 -10.24 8.22
CA LEU A 98 -10.59 -11.34 8.03
C LEU A 98 -10.07 -11.31 6.59
N VAL A 99 -8.76 -11.31 6.41
CA VAL A 99 -8.16 -11.44 5.07
C VAL A 99 -8.14 -12.93 4.71
N GLY A 100 -8.97 -13.34 3.76
CA GLY A 100 -9.03 -14.73 3.30
C GLY A 100 -8.14 -15.01 2.08
N LEU A 101 -7.83 -13.97 1.30
CA LEU A 101 -7.00 -14.05 0.12
C LEU A 101 -6.21 -12.74 -0.04
N ILE A 102 -4.93 -12.87 -0.40
CA ILE A 102 -4.09 -11.75 -0.82
C ILE A 102 -3.74 -11.96 -2.29
N ARG A 103 -3.95 -10.93 -3.11
CA ARG A 103 -3.52 -10.90 -4.51
C ARG A 103 -2.52 -9.78 -4.69
N ALA A 104 -1.39 -10.09 -5.32
CA ALA A 104 -0.33 -9.13 -5.55
C ALA A 104 0.40 -9.48 -6.85
N ASP A 105 1.03 -8.48 -7.47
CA ASP A 105 1.88 -8.71 -8.63
C ASP A 105 3.27 -9.28 -8.23
N SER A 106 4.09 -9.60 -9.23
CA SER A 106 5.44 -10.13 -9.00
C SER A 106 6.37 -9.16 -8.27
N GLY A 107 6.03 -7.86 -8.18
CA GLY A 107 6.78 -6.89 -7.40
C GLY A 107 6.75 -7.18 -5.90
N PHE A 108 5.70 -7.86 -5.42
CA PHE A 108 5.56 -8.30 -4.03
C PHE A 108 6.15 -9.70 -3.79
N PHE A 109 6.64 -10.39 -4.82
CA PHE A 109 7.21 -11.73 -4.71
C PHE A 109 8.67 -11.66 -4.22
N ASN A 110 8.84 -11.53 -2.91
CA ASN A 110 10.14 -11.62 -2.25
C ASN A 110 10.02 -12.37 -0.92
N GLU A 111 11.15 -12.89 -0.41
CA GLU A 111 11.22 -13.71 0.79
C GLU A 111 10.55 -13.06 2.01
N LYS A 112 10.73 -11.75 2.22
CA LYS A 112 10.13 -11.03 3.36
C LYS A 112 8.61 -10.97 3.27
N CYS A 113 8.06 -10.74 2.08
CA CYS A 113 6.61 -10.75 1.87
C CYS A 113 6.03 -12.16 2.06
N LEU A 114 6.68 -13.17 1.47
CA LEU A 114 6.20 -14.56 1.56
C LEU A 114 6.19 -15.05 3.00
N ASN A 115 7.28 -14.83 3.74
CA ASN A 115 7.36 -15.18 5.16
C ASN A 115 6.28 -14.47 6.00
N PHE A 116 5.88 -13.24 5.62
CA PHE A 116 4.80 -12.52 6.29
C PHE A 116 3.41 -13.07 5.95
N PHE A 117 3.19 -13.55 4.71
CA PHE A 117 1.92 -14.14 4.32
C PHE A 117 1.72 -15.55 4.87
N GLU A 118 2.81 -16.26 5.18
CA GLU A 118 2.80 -17.63 5.72
C GLU A 118 2.83 -17.70 7.26
N SER A 119 3.03 -16.57 7.95
CA SER A 119 3.04 -16.48 9.42
C SER A 119 1.65 -16.41 10.02
#